data_AF-A0AAN6BMK3-F1
#
_entry.id   AF-A0AAN6BMK3-F1
#
_cell.length_a   1.000
_cell.length_b   1.000
_cell.length_c   1.000
_cell.angle_alpha   90.00
_cell.angle_beta   90.00
_cell.angle_gamma   90.00
#
_symmetry.space_group_name_H-M   'P 1'
#
loop_
_entity.id
_entity.type
_entity.pdbx_description
1 polymer ?
#
loop_
_entity_poly.entity_id
_entity_poly.type
_entity_poly.pdbx_seq_one_letter_code
_entity_poly.pdbx_strand_id
1 'polypeptide(L)'
;MSSNQNPGNFANRPHEEVENIARKGGQSSHQGGFASMDPQKQRDIASKGGQASSGSFQPGEERAREAGRKGGRATGGTDYPEE
;
A
#
# COMPACT_ATOMS: atom_id res chain seq x y z
N MET A 1 -32.40 -9.72 -4.39
CA MET A 1 -31.50 -8.57 -4.63
C MET A 1 -31.31 -7.85 -3.31
N SER A 2 -30.16 -8.02 -2.67
CA SER A 2 -29.91 -7.47 -1.34
C SER A 2 -29.75 -5.95 -1.43
N SER A 3 -30.79 -5.21 -1.05
CA SER A 3 -30.74 -3.76 -0.83
C SER A 3 -29.89 -3.47 0.40
N ASN A 4 -28.56 -3.56 0.23
CA ASN A 4 -27.62 -3.31 1.31
C ASN A 4 -27.47 -1.79 1.48
N GLN A 5 -28.32 -1.22 2.35
CA GLN A 5 -28.39 0.21 2.69
C GLN A 5 -27.23 0.65 3.59
N ASN A 6 -25.99 0.26 3.28
CA ASN A 6 -24.84 0.88 3.93
C ASN A 6 -24.64 2.27 3.31
N PRO A 7 -24.94 3.38 4.00
CA PRO A 7 -24.86 4.72 3.42
C PRO A 7 -23.43 5.11 3.01
N GLY A 8 -22.40 4.38 3.47
CA GLY A 8 -21.00 4.62 3.11
C GLY A 8 -20.51 3.93 1.83
N ASN A 9 -21.30 3.02 1.25
CA ASN A 9 -20.94 2.23 0.07
C ASN A 9 -20.91 3.08 -1.22
N PHE A 10 -19.93 2.85 -2.10
CA PHE A 10 -19.81 3.51 -3.42
C PHE A 10 -21.05 3.35 -4.32
N ALA A 11 -21.81 2.26 -4.20
CA ALA A 11 -23.05 2.04 -4.94
C ALA A 11 -24.18 3.00 -4.51
N ASN A 12 -24.05 3.65 -3.35
CA ASN A 12 -24.99 4.66 -2.85
C ASN A 12 -24.46 6.10 -3.06
N ARG A 13 -23.40 6.28 -3.87
CA ARG A 13 -22.79 7.59 -4.17
C ARG A 13 -23.06 8.01 -5.63
N PRO A 14 -23.14 9.32 -5.92
CA PRO A 14 -23.26 9.80 -7.29
C PRO A 14 -22.03 9.44 -8.13
N HIS A 15 -22.25 9.15 -9.41
CA HIS A 15 -21.20 8.66 -10.32
C HIS A 15 -20.01 9.63 -10.40
N GLU A 16 -20.29 10.92 -10.49
CA GLU A 16 -19.27 11.98 -10.53
C GLU A 16 -18.36 11.97 -9.30
N GLU A 17 -18.92 11.73 -8.11
CA GLU A 17 -18.15 11.67 -6.87
C GLU A 17 -17.22 10.45 -6.86
N VAL A 18 -17.74 9.29 -7.27
CA VAL A 18 -16.95 8.06 -7.39
C VAL A 18 -15.83 8.23 -8.42
N GLU A 19 -16.13 8.85 -9.56
CA GLU A 19 -15.14 9.15 -10.60
C GLU A 19 -14.07 10.12 -10.09
N ASN A 20 -14.45 11.17 -9.37
CA ASN A 20 -13.51 12.11 -8.76
C ASN A 20 -12.61 11.43 -7.71
N ILE A 21 -13.15 10.53 -6.89
CA ILE A 21 -12.38 9.74 -5.91
C ILE A 21 -11.37 8.84 -6.64
N ALA A 22 -11.82 8.11 -7.66
CA ALA A 22 -10.94 7.23 -8.45
C ALA A 22 -9.84 8.03 -9.16
N ARG A 23 -10.20 9.16 -9.79
CA ARG A 23 -9.27 10.06 -10.48
C ARG A 23 -8.23 10.62 -9.50
N LYS A 24 -8.65 11.06 -8.31
CA LYS A 24 -7.74 11.56 -7.26
C LYS A 24 -6.79 10.47 -6.77
N GLY A 25 -7.29 9.25 -6.56
CA GLY A 25 -6.45 8.08 -6.22
C GLY A 25 -5.44 7.74 -7.30
N GLY A 26 -5.86 7.82 -8.58
CA GLY A 26 -4.98 7.64 -9.73
C GLY A 26 -3.91 8.72 -9.84
N GLN A 27 -4.25 10.00 -9.64
CA GLN A 27 -3.27 11.09 -9.74
C GLN A 27 -2.18 11.03 -8.66
N SER A 28 -2.51 10.59 -7.44
CA SER A 28 -1.51 10.41 -6.37
C SER A 28 -0.45 9.34 -6.68
N SER A 29 -0.66 8.49 -7.69
CA SER A 29 0.33 7.48 -8.12
C SER A 29 1.40 8.05 -9.08
N HIS A 30 1.19 9.24 -9.66
CA HIS A 30 2.05 9.78 -10.72
C HIS A 30 3.32 10.48 -10.20
N GLN A 31 3.40 10.82 -8.91
CA GLN A 31 4.60 11.41 -8.30
C GLN A 31 5.66 10.38 -7.84
N GLY A 32 5.49 9.11 -8.19
CA GLY A 32 6.33 8.03 -7.70
C GLY A 32 5.89 7.62 -6.29
N GLY A 33 5.25 6.46 -6.19
CA GLY A 33 4.79 5.92 -4.91
C GLY A 33 5.95 5.50 -4.00
N PHE A 34 5.63 4.74 -2.95
CA PHE A 34 6.64 4.20 -2.03
C PHE A 34 7.78 3.48 -2.76
N ALA A 35 7.48 2.73 -3.82
CA ALA A 35 8.47 2.01 -4.62
C ALA A 35 9.45 2.91 -5.40
N SER A 36 9.06 4.15 -5.71
CA SER A 36 9.90 5.10 -6.46
C SER A 36 10.76 5.99 -5.55
N MET A 37 10.65 5.84 -4.23
CA MET A 37 11.50 6.59 -3.28
C MET A 37 12.91 5.99 -3.20
N ASP A 38 13.86 6.76 -2.67
CA ASP A 38 15.19 6.26 -2.34
C ASP A 38 15.14 5.00 -1.43
N PRO A 39 15.94 3.95 -1.68
CA PRO A 39 15.90 2.71 -0.89
C PRO A 39 16.16 2.88 0.60
N GLN A 40 17.02 3.82 1.01
CA GLN A 40 17.28 4.07 2.43
C GLN A 40 16.05 4.72 3.07
N LYS A 41 15.43 5.69 2.39
CA LYS A 41 14.19 6.32 2.84
C LYS A 41 13.04 5.30 2.94
N GLN A 42 12.92 4.37 2.00
CA GLN A 42 11.94 3.29 2.06
C GLN A 42 12.13 2.42 3.32
N ARG A 43 13.38 2.02 3.61
CA ARG A 43 13.71 1.21 4.80
C ARG A 43 13.36 1.92 6.09
N ASP A 44 13.67 3.22 6.18
CA ASP A 44 13.39 4.01 7.38
C ASP A 44 11.88 4.15 7.63
N ILE A 45 11.09 4.40 6.58
CA ILE A 45 9.64 4.47 6.66
C ILE A 45 9.04 3.11 7.04
N ALA A 46 9.50 2.01 6.42
CA ALA A 46 9.05 0.66 6.75
C ALA A 46 9.38 0.29 8.21
N SER A 47 10.58 0.64 8.68
CA SER A 47 11.03 0.43 10.05
C SER A 47 10.14 1.18 11.06
N LYS A 48 9.89 2.48 10.83
CA LYS A 48 8.99 3.29 11.66
C LYS A 48 7.56 2.75 11.66
N GLY A 49 7.05 2.31 10.50
CA GLY A 49 5.72 1.69 10.39
C GLY A 49 5.62 0.39 11.19
N GLY A 50 6.67 -0.43 11.19
CA GLY A 50 6.75 -1.63 12.02
C GLY A 50 6.81 -1.34 13.52
N GLN A 51 7.55 -0.31 13.93
CA GLN A 51 7.64 0.11 15.34
C GLN A 51 6.34 0.73 15.86
N ALA A 52 5.65 1.52 15.03
CA ALA A 52 4.37 2.15 15.39
C ALA A 52 3.20 1.17 15.34
N SER A 53 3.34 0.04 14.63
CA SER A 53 2.35 -1.03 14.63
C SER A 53 2.45 -1.81 15.94
N SER A 54 1.41 -1.74 16.76
CA SER A 54 1.20 -2.62 17.92
C SER A 54 0.74 -4.04 17.51
N GLY A 55 1.03 -4.46 16.27
CA GLY A 55 0.49 -5.66 15.66
C GLY A 55 0.74 -6.92 16.47
N SER A 56 0.00 -7.98 16.16
CA SER A 56 0.05 -9.30 16.80
C SER A 56 1.42 -10.02 16.72
N PHE A 57 2.46 -9.35 16.25
CA PHE A 57 3.79 -9.89 16.08
C PHE A 57 4.77 -9.20 17.02
N GLN A 58 5.58 -9.98 17.72
CA GLN A 58 6.62 -9.45 18.58
C GLN A 58 7.87 -9.02 17.76
N PRO A 59 8.60 -7.98 18.18
CA PRO A 59 9.89 -7.64 17.58
C PRO A 59 10.82 -8.87 17.56
N GLY A 60 11.33 -9.22 16.37
CA GLY A 60 12.23 -10.37 16.19
C GLY A 60 11.54 -11.69 15.82
N GLU A 61 10.21 -11.75 15.87
CA GLU A 61 9.44 -12.93 15.49
C GLU A 61 9.63 -13.25 14.00
N GLU A 62 9.80 -14.54 13.68
CA GLU A 62 10.10 -15.00 12.32
C GLU A 62 9.02 -14.60 11.32
N ARG A 63 7.75 -14.66 11.72
CA ARG A 63 6.60 -14.24 10.90
C ARG A 63 6.64 -12.76 10.54
N ALA A 64 7.08 -11.88 11.44
CA ALA A 64 7.23 -10.46 11.14
C ALA A 64 8.33 -10.22 10.10
N ARG A 65 9.46 -10.92 10.24
CA ARG A 65 10.58 -10.86 9.29
C ARG A 65 10.18 -11.38 7.92
N GLU A 66 9.45 -12.48 7.87
CA GLU A 66 8.96 -13.07 6.62
C GLU A 66 7.94 -12.16 5.93
N ALA A 67 6.99 -11.60 6.66
CA ALA A 67 6.01 -10.66 6.13
C ALA A 67 6.67 -9.41 5.53
N GLY A 68 7.64 -8.82 6.26
CA GLY A 68 8.41 -7.68 5.75
C GLY A 68 9.22 -8.02 4.50
N ARG A 69 9.89 -9.18 4.49
CA ARG A 69 10.65 -9.68 3.34
C ARG A 69 9.75 -9.93 2.13
N LYS A 70 8.57 -10.52 2.33
CA LYS A 70 7.59 -10.78 1.26
C LYS A 70 7.05 -9.47 0.68
N GLY A 71 6.72 -8.50 1.53
CA GLY A 71 6.29 -7.18 1.12
C GLY A 71 7.33 -6.44 0.28
N GLY A 72 8.60 -6.46 0.70
CA GLY A 72 9.70 -5.83 -0.04
C GLY A 72 10.09 -6.56 -1.34
N ARG A 73 9.83 -7.86 -1.45
CA ARG A 73 10.06 -8.63 -2.68
C ARG A 73 9.03 -8.35 -3.76
N ALA A 74 7.79 -8.04 -3.39
CA ALA A 74 6.73 -7.72 -4.34
C ALA A 74 7.00 -6.43 -5.14
N THR A 75 7.91 -5.57 -4.67
CA THR A 75 8.25 -4.29 -5.31
C THR A 75 9.57 -4.30 -6.08
N GLY A 76 10.33 -5.41 -6.07
CA GLY A 76 11.68 -5.50 -6.66
C GLY A 76 11.75 -6.06 -8.09
N GLY A 77 10.61 -6.31 -8.75
CA GLY A 77 10.57 -6.90 -10.09
C GLY A 77 10.58 -5.85 -11.21
N THR A 78 11.72 -5.19 -11.45
CA THR A 78 12.06 -4.67 -12.77
C THR A 78 13.44 -5.19 -13.11
N ASP A 79 13.47 -6.35 -13.78
CA ASP A 79 14.66 -6.88 -14.43
C ASP A 79 15.09 -5.91 -15.53
N TYR A 80 16.19 -5.19 -15.32
CA TYR A 80 16.95 -4.62 -16.43
C TYR A 80 17.86 -5.74 -16.94
N PRO A 81 17.82 -6.10 -18.23
CA PRO A 81 18.79 -7.03 -18.80
C PRO A 81 20.12 -6.28 -18.93
N GLU A 82 21.16 -6.72 -18.22
CA GLU A 82 22.53 -6.31 -18.49
C GLU A 82 23.12 -7.22 -19.58
N GLU A 83 23.75 -6.59 -20.59
CA GLU A 83 24.60 -7.25 -21.61
C GLU A 83 25.91 -7.76 -21.01
#